data_AF-A0A498AHH8-F1
#
_entry.id   AF-A0A498AHH8-F1
#
_cell.length_a   1.000
_cell.length_b   1.000
_cell.length_c   1.000
_cell.angle_alpha   90.00
_cell.angle_beta   90.00
_cell.angle_gamma   90.00
#
_symmetry.space_group_name_H-M   'P 1'
#
loop_
_entity.id
_entity.type
_entity.pdbx_description
1 polymer ?
#
loop_
_entity_poly.entity_id
_entity_poly.type
_entity_poly.pdbx_seq_one_letter_code
_entity_poly.pdbx_strand_id
1 'polypeptide(L)'
;MIPEEDGPASWLRGYGGIEADIRQLREFADKLQAEVERNYAPHLSYIAEDMTAPVPNPADAFIELVDFLRAHHETQQATADMVWGVRDVTGHLAVAAGTVATRHTGTDAFAAARVTDVERALANPAATASRGAPPVLPDPTGPEPAPGQGRGQGPVVLP
;
A
#
# COMPACT_ATOMS: atom_id res chain seq x y z
N MET A 1 -24.05 -28.94 -4.74
CA MET A 1 -24.14 -27.65 -5.45
C MET A 1 -23.89 -26.60 -4.38
N ILE A 2 -22.75 -25.92 -4.42
CA ILE A 2 -22.49 -24.78 -3.53
C ILE A 2 -23.19 -23.59 -4.19
N PRO A 3 -24.03 -22.82 -3.47
CA PRO A 3 -24.65 -21.62 -4.02
C PRO A 3 -23.57 -20.69 -4.60
N GLU A 4 -23.84 -20.01 -5.72
CA GLU A 4 -22.87 -19.08 -6.35
C GLU A 4 -22.39 -17.96 -5.39
N GLU A 5 -23.11 -17.75 -4.28
CA GLU A 5 -22.82 -16.79 -3.21
C GLU A 5 -21.65 -17.19 -2.30
N ASP A 6 -21.29 -18.48 -2.22
CA ASP A 6 -20.18 -19.01 -1.41
C ASP A 6 -18.85 -19.06 -2.19
N GLY A 7 -18.86 -18.64 -3.45
CA GLY A 7 -17.65 -18.52 -4.27
C GLY A 7 -16.85 -17.25 -3.94
N PRO A 8 -15.52 -17.22 -4.19
CA PRO A 8 -14.79 -15.97 -4.17
C PRO A 8 -15.49 -14.96 -5.09
N ALA A 9 -15.59 -13.71 -4.62
CA ALA A 9 -16.35 -12.67 -5.29
C ALA A 9 -16.05 -12.64 -6.80
N SER A 10 -17.07 -12.42 -7.62
CA SER A 10 -16.96 -12.58 -9.09
C SER A 10 -15.80 -11.78 -9.71
N TRP A 11 -15.45 -10.63 -9.13
CA TRP A 11 -14.31 -9.79 -9.52
C TRP A 11 -12.93 -10.34 -9.13
N LEU A 12 -12.86 -11.33 -8.23
CA LEU A 12 -11.65 -12.08 -7.84
C LEU A 12 -11.39 -13.30 -8.74
N ARG A 13 -12.37 -13.76 -9.54
CA ARG A 13 -12.20 -14.93 -10.42
C ARG A 13 -11.19 -14.59 -11.54
N GLY A 14 -9.97 -15.10 -11.41
CA GLY A 14 -8.89 -14.94 -12.40
C GLY A 14 -7.61 -14.31 -11.86
N TYR A 15 -7.61 -13.78 -10.63
CA TYR A 15 -6.39 -13.38 -9.94
C TYR A 15 -5.66 -14.63 -9.41
N GLY A 16 -4.81 -15.22 -10.24
CA GLY A 16 -3.82 -16.23 -9.81
C GLY A 16 -2.83 -15.62 -8.82
N GLY A 17 -2.11 -16.48 -8.09
CA GLY A 17 -1.19 -16.10 -7.01
C GLY A 17 -0.37 -14.84 -7.32
N ILE A 18 -0.49 -13.84 -6.44
CA ILE A 18 0.11 -12.50 -6.55
C ILE A 18 1.61 -12.61 -6.29
N GLU A 19 2.34 -13.27 -7.18
CA GLU A 19 3.79 -13.26 -7.19
C GLU A 19 4.22 -11.95 -7.87
N ALA A 20 4.18 -10.88 -7.07
CA ALA A 20 4.67 -9.52 -7.32
C ALA A 20 4.43 -8.88 -8.70
N ASP A 21 3.30 -9.14 -9.38
CA ASP A 21 2.89 -8.30 -10.51
C ASP A 21 2.29 -6.97 -9.97
N ILE A 22 3.16 -5.96 -9.84
CA ILE A 22 2.82 -4.61 -9.36
C ILE A 22 1.72 -3.96 -10.21
N ARG A 23 1.67 -4.27 -11.52
CA ARG A 23 0.62 -3.78 -12.42
C ARG A 23 -0.71 -4.41 -12.07
N GLN A 24 -0.73 -5.72 -11.78
CA GLN A 24 -1.94 -6.41 -11.32
C GLN A 24 -2.41 -5.90 -9.96
N LEU A 25 -1.51 -5.53 -9.04
CA LEU A 25 -1.90 -4.97 -7.73
C LEU A 25 -2.57 -3.59 -7.88
N ARG A 26 -2.08 -2.76 -8.81
CA ARG A 26 -2.74 -1.49 -9.17
C ARG A 26 -4.10 -1.73 -9.80
N GLU A 27 -4.16 -2.62 -10.78
CA GLU A 27 -5.40 -2.96 -11.47
C GLU A 27 -6.45 -3.54 -10.50
N PHE A 28 -6.01 -4.33 -9.53
CA PHE A 28 -6.84 -4.82 -8.43
C PHE A 28 -7.39 -3.67 -7.57
N ALA A 29 -6.53 -2.74 -7.14
CA ALA A 29 -6.95 -1.60 -6.33
C ALA A 29 -7.99 -0.73 -7.06
N ASP A 30 -7.75 -0.45 -8.34
CA ASP A 30 -8.66 0.37 -9.16
C ASP A 30 -10.01 -0.33 -9.37
N LYS A 31 -10.01 -1.65 -9.66
CA LYS A 31 -11.24 -2.43 -9.80
C LYS A 31 -12.01 -2.49 -8.48
N LEU A 32 -11.32 -2.67 -7.37
CA LEU A 32 -11.92 -2.74 -6.05
C LEU A 32 -12.60 -1.41 -5.67
N GLN A 33 -11.92 -0.29 -5.92
CA GLN A 33 -12.49 1.04 -5.72
C GLN A 33 -13.72 1.26 -6.61
N ALA A 34 -13.63 0.89 -7.89
CA ALA A 34 -14.74 1.05 -8.84
C ALA A 34 -15.95 0.19 -8.46
N GLU A 35 -15.74 -1.02 -7.96
CA GLU A 35 -16.81 -1.92 -7.48
C GLU A 35 -17.54 -1.29 -6.28
N VAL A 36 -16.79 -0.76 -5.31
CA VAL A 36 -17.39 -0.09 -4.15
C VAL A 36 -18.17 1.15 -4.59
N GLU A 37 -17.62 1.99 -5.45
CA GLU A 37 -18.28 3.23 -5.86
C GLU A 37 -19.50 3.02 -6.74
N ARG A 38 -19.47 2.02 -7.64
CA ARG A 38 -20.54 1.80 -8.64
C ARG A 38 -21.61 0.84 -8.17
N ASN A 39 -21.24 -0.19 -7.42
CA ASN A 39 -22.14 -1.27 -7.07
C ASN A 39 -22.49 -1.27 -5.58
N TYR A 40 -21.54 -1.00 -4.68
CA TYR A 40 -21.83 -1.10 -3.24
C TYR A 40 -22.42 0.19 -2.65
N ALA A 41 -21.73 1.32 -2.83
CA ALA A 41 -22.06 2.60 -2.20
C ALA A 41 -23.45 3.16 -2.55
N PRO A 42 -23.95 3.05 -3.81
CA PRO A 42 -25.29 3.53 -4.15
C PRO A 42 -26.40 2.78 -3.41
N HIS A 43 -26.10 1.55 -2.97
CA HIS A 43 -27.05 0.66 -2.33
C HIS A 43 -27.09 0.80 -0.81
N LEU A 44 -26.10 1.46 -0.20
CA LEU A 44 -26.02 1.60 1.25
C LEU A 44 -27.20 2.38 1.87
N SER A 45 -27.75 3.36 1.15
CA SER A 45 -28.85 4.19 1.66
C SER A 45 -30.13 3.38 1.92
N TYR A 46 -30.57 2.57 0.95
CA TYR A 46 -31.77 1.74 1.14
C TYR A 46 -31.52 0.60 2.14
N ILE A 47 -30.31 0.03 2.16
CA ILE A 47 -29.95 -1.02 3.14
C ILE A 47 -30.01 -0.44 4.54
N ALA A 48 -29.50 0.78 4.75
CA ALA A 48 -29.56 1.45 6.04
C ALA A 48 -31.01 1.75 6.47
N GLU A 49 -31.89 2.16 5.55
CA GLU A 49 -33.31 2.38 5.85
C GLU A 49 -34.01 1.09 6.28
N ASP A 50 -33.86 0.00 5.51
CA ASP A 50 -34.44 -1.30 5.87
C ASP A 50 -33.87 -1.84 7.17
N MET A 51 -32.56 -1.67 7.36
CA MET A 51 -31.86 -2.12 8.55
C MET A 51 -32.00 -1.20 9.74
N THR A 52 -32.63 -0.03 9.65
CA THR A 52 -32.89 0.82 10.83
C THR A 52 -34.39 1.09 11.01
N ALA A 53 -35.22 0.32 10.32
CA ALA A 53 -36.67 0.36 10.45
C ALA A 53 -37.06 0.31 11.94
N PRO A 54 -37.89 1.26 12.41
CA PRO A 54 -38.19 1.39 13.82
C PRO A 54 -38.98 0.19 14.32
N VAL A 55 -38.47 -0.41 15.40
CA VAL A 55 -39.14 -1.50 16.11
C VAL A 55 -40.20 -0.90 17.03
N PRO A 56 -41.46 -1.39 17.01
CA PRO A 56 -42.51 -0.87 17.89
C PRO A 56 -42.17 -1.12 19.37
N ASN A 57 -42.58 -0.20 20.23
CA ASN A 57 -42.39 -0.35 21.67
C ASN A 57 -43.24 -1.52 22.19
N PRO A 58 -42.63 -2.58 22.78
CA PRO A 58 -43.41 -3.67 23.36
C PRO A 58 -44.28 -3.20 24.51
N ALA A 59 -45.43 -3.83 24.68
CA ALA A 59 -46.13 -3.78 25.96
C ALA A 59 -45.26 -4.44 27.03
N ASP A 60 -45.08 -3.75 28.15
CA ASP A 60 -44.30 -4.17 29.33
C ASP A 60 -44.89 -5.38 30.07
N ALA A 61 -46.03 -5.90 29.61
CA ALA A 61 -46.68 -7.10 30.12
C ALA A 61 -45.94 -8.42 29.80
N PHE A 62 -45.00 -8.43 28.84
CA PHE A 62 -44.28 -9.63 28.41
C PHE A 62 -42.77 -9.37 28.38
N ILE A 63 -42.06 -9.75 29.45
CA ILE A 63 -40.63 -9.47 29.58
C ILE A 63 -39.79 -10.15 28.50
N GLU A 64 -40.17 -11.35 28.08
CA GLU A 64 -39.50 -12.09 27.01
C GLU A 64 -39.61 -11.37 25.65
N LEU A 65 -40.73 -10.71 25.39
CA LEU A 65 -40.92 -9.89 24.18
C LEU A 65 -40.06 -8.62 24.27
N VAL A 66 -39.97 -8.01 25.44
CA VAL A 66 -39.09 -6.83 25.66
C VAL A 66 -37.63 -7.20 25.42
N ASP A 67 -37.16 -8.31 25.98
CA ASP A 67 -35.79 -8.78 25.82
C ASP A 67 -35.49 -9.18 24.37
N PHE A 68 -36.45 -9.85 23.70
CA PHE A 68 -36.34 -10.18 22.29
C PHE A 68 -36.20 -8.93 21.41
N LEU A 69 -37.07 -7.94 21.58
CA LEU A 69 -37.03 -6.73 20.76
C LEU A 69 -35.78 -5.89 21.03
N ARG A 70 -35.24 -5.92 22.25
CA ARG A 70 -33.95 -5.31 22.57
C ARG A 70 -32.81 -6.00 21.83
N ALA A 71 -32.68 -7.32 21.97
CA ALA A 71 -31.63 -8.08 21.30
C ALA A 71 -31.74 -7.97 19.77
N HIS A 72 -32.96 -7.92 19.25
CA HIS A 72 -33.23 -7.67 17.84
C HIS A 72 -32.70 -6.30 17.40
N HIS A 73 -33.01 -5.24 18.15
CA HIS A 73 -32.52 -3.90 17.84
C HIS A 73 -30.98 -3.79 17.92
N GLU A 74 -30.36 -4.41 18.91
CA GLU A 74 -28.89 -4.45 19.04
C GLU A 74 -28.25 -5.16 17.84
N THR A 75 -28.81 -6.29 17.41
CA THR A 75 -28.35 -7.03 16.23
C THR A 75 -28.55 -6.23 14.95
N GLN A 76 -29.70 -5.56 14.84
CA GLN A 76 -30.05 -4.68 13.73
C GLN A 76 -29.01 -3.55 13.56
N GLN A 77 -28.66 -2.86 14.65
CA GLN A 77 -27.61 -1.83 14.65
C GLN A 77 -26.23 -2.39 14.32
N ALA A 78 -25.81 -3.47 14.99
CA ALA A 78 -24.51 -4.09 14.75
C ALA A 78 -24.33 -4.52 13.28
N THR A 79 -25.40 -5.02 12.67
CA THR A 79 -25.37 -5.40 11.26
C THR A 79 -25.27 -4.16 10.35
N ALA A 80 -25.96 -3.07 10.68
CA ALA A 80 -25.91 -1.84 9.91
C ALA A 80 -24.49 -1.25 9.93
N ASP A 81 -23.86 -1.22 11.10
CA ASP A 81 -22.47 -0.78 11.26
C ASP A 81 -21.49 -1.62 10.43
N MET A 82 -21.67 -2.95 10.37
CA MET A 82 -20.83 -3.82 9.55
C MET A 82 -20.97 -3.50 8.06
N VAL A 83 -22.20 -3.31 7.56
CA VAL A 83 -22.48 -2.97 6.16
C VAL A 83 -21.83 -1.64 5.80
N TRP A 84 -21.98 -0.60 6.64
CA TRP A 84 -21.29 0.67 6.41
C TRP A 84 -19.76 0.52 6.46
N GLY A 85 -19.24 -0.29 7.37
CA GLY A 85 -17.80 -0.53 7.52
C GLY A 85 -17.14 -1.18 6.30
N VAL A 86 -17.86 -1.99 5.51
CA VAL A 86 -17.30 -2.62 4.30
C VAL A 86 -16.83 -1.59 3.28
N ARG A 87 -17.55 -0.47 3.12
CA ARG A 87 -17.12 0.61 2.21
C ARG A 87 -15.77 1.18 2.63
N ASP A 88 -15.62 1.49 3.92
CA ASP A 88 -14.43 2.15 4.45
C ASP A 88 -13.22 1.21 4.48
N VAL A 89 -13.40 -0.03 4.92
CA VAL A 89 -12.33 -1.05 4.94
C VAL A 89 -11.84 -1.34 3.52
N THR A 90 -12.77 -1.47 2.57
CA THR A 90 -12.42 -1.73 1.17
C THR A 90 -11.67 -0.55 0.54
N GLY A 91 -12.09 0.69 0.85
CA GLY A 91 -11.37 1.89 0.44
C GLY A 91 -9.94 1.95 1.00
N HIS A 92 -9.76 1.64 2.29
CA HIS A 92 -8.44 1.56 2.90
C HIS A 92 -7.55 0.48 2.25
N LEU A 93 -8.12 -0.68 1.91
CA LEU A 93 -7.40 -1.75 1.22
C LEU A 93 -6.92 -1.32 -0.17
N ALA A 94 -7.79 -0.66 -0.94
CA ALA A 94 -7.43 -0.13 -2.27
C ALA A 94 -6.29 0.91 -2.16
N VAL A 95 -6.36 1.84 -1.19
CA VAL A 95 -5.29 2.82 -0.93
C VAL A 95 -3.98 2.14 -0.54
N ALA A 96 -4.04 1.13 0.33
CA ALA A 96 -2.86 0.38 0.75
C ALA A 96 -2.21 -0.36 -0.44
N ALA A 97 -3.00 -1.04 -1.27
CA ALA A 97 -2.53 -1.71 -2.48
C ALA A 97 -1.88 -0.72 -3.47
N GLY A 98 -2.50 0.44 -3.70
CA GLY A 98 -1.94 1.51 -4.54
C GLY A 98 -0.62 2.08 -3.99
N THR A 99 -0.51 2.20 -2.67
CA THR A 99 0.72 2.65 -1.99
C THR A 99 1.85 1.63 -2.18
N VAL A 100 1.59 0.35 -1.95
CA VAL A 100 2.57 -0.73 -2.14
C VAL A 100 3.05 -0.78 -3.58
N ALA A 101 2.13 -0.70 -4.55
CA ALA A 101 2.45 -0.73 -5.96
C ALA A 101 3.31 0.47 -6.40
N THR A 102 3.01 1.67 -5.90
CA THR A 102 3.78 2.88 -6.21
C THR A 102 5.19 2.80 -5.65
N ARG A 103 5.36 2.32 -4.41
CA ARG A 103 6.69 2.14 -3.80
C ARG A 103 7.54 1.14 -4.56
N HIS A 104 6.96 0.01 -4.96
CA HIS A 104 7.71 -1.02 -5.71
C HIS A 104 8.08 -0.57 -7.13
N THR A 105 7.19 0.13 -7.83
CA THR A 105 7.51 0.72 -9.14
C THR A 105 8.74 1.63 -9.08
N GLY A 106 8.85 2.43 -8.01
CA GLY A 106 10.01 3.30 -7.79
C GLY A 106 11.31 2.50 -7.54
N THR A 107 11.23 1.42 -6.75
CA THR A 107 12.36 0.52 -6.48
C THR A 107 12.85 -0.18 -7.75
N ASP A 108 11.94 -0.72 -8.57
CA ASP A 108 12.30 -1.40 -9.81
C ASP A 108 12.93 -0.44 -10.84
N ALA A 109 12.38 0.77 -10.98
CA ALA A 109 12.96 1.79 -11.84
C ALA A 109 14.37 2.18 -11.38
N PHE A 110 14.60 2.30 -10.07
CA PHE A 110 15.91 2.57 -9.51
C PHE A 110 16.89 1.40 -9.73
N ALA A 111 16.45 0.17 -9.51
CA ALA A 111 17.26 -1.02 -9.77
C ALA A 111 17.64 -1.14 -11.26
N ALA A 112 16.69 -0.90 -12.17
CA ALA A 112 16.92 -0.89 -13.60
C ALA A 112 17.97 0.16 -14.00
N ALA A 113 17.86 1.39 -13.48
CA ALA A 113 18.85 2.45 -13.74
C ALA A 113 20.26 2.05 -13.25
N ARG A 114 20.37 1.45 -12.06
CA ARG A 114 21.63 0.95 -11.53
C ARG A 114 22.22 -0.18 -12.38
N VAL A 115 21.40 -1.11 -12.86
CA VAL A 115 21.83 -2.18 -13.76
C VAL A 115 22.34 -1.59 -15.07
N THR A 116 21.62 -0.65 -15.68
CA THR A 116 22.08 0.04 -16.90
C THR A 116 23.41 0.77 -16.70
N ASP A 117 23.61 1.40 -15.54
CA ASP A 117 24.89 2.05 -15.21
C ASP A 117 26.04 1.05 -15.07
N VAL A 118 25.79 -0.10 -14.43
CA VAL A 118 26.77 -1.20 -14.33
C VAL A 118 27.07 -1.80 -15.70
N GLU A 119 26.06 -2.09 -16.51
CA GLU A 119 26.22 -2.59 -17.88
C GLU A 119 27.02 -1.61 -18.74
N ARG A 120 26.74 -0.31 -18.64
CA ARG A 120 27.50 0.73 -19.34
C ARG A 120 28.96 0.77 -18.87
N ALA A 121 29.20 0.66 -17.56
CA ALA A 121 30.55 0.64 -17.01
C ALA A 121 31.34 -0.61 -17.43
N LEU A 122 30.67 -1.76 -17.56
CA LEU A 122 31.25 -3.02 -18.04
C LEU A 122 31.48 -3.01 -19.56
N ALA A 123 30.59 -2.41 -20.34
CA ALA A 123 30.69 -2.32 -21.80
C ALA A 123 31.78 -1.34 -22.26
N ASN A 124 32.15 -0.37 -21.44
CA ASN A 124 33.18 0.62 -21.76
C ASN A 124 34.17 0.85 -20.61
N PRO A 125 35.00 -0.17 -20.28
CA PRO A 125 35.88 -0.12 -19.10
C PRO A 125 36.95 0.98 -19.18
N ALA A 126 37.35 1.38 -20.41
CA ALA A 126 38.32 2.45 -20.64
C ALA A 126 37.77 3.86 -20.35
N ALA A 127 36.45 4.09 -20.51
CA ALA A 127 35.82 5.37 -20.18
C ALA A 127 35.74 5.59 -18.66
N THR A 128 35.63 4.51 -17.88
CA THR A 128 35.60 4.54 -16.41
C THR A 128 36.99 4.79 -15.82
N ALA A 129 38.05 4.27 -16.45
CA ALA A 129 39.44 4.52 -16.05
C ALA A 129 39.89 5.99 -16.26
N SER A 130 39.23 6.72 -17.16
CA SER A 130 39.55 8.13 -17.44
C SER A 130 38.85 9.12 -16.49
N ARG A 131 37.91 8.69 -15.64
CA ARG A 131 37.35 9.54 -14.58
C ARG A 131 38.24 9.39 -13.35
N GLY A 132 39.18 10.31 -13.24
CA GLY A 132 40.35 10.23 -12.36
C GLY A 132 40.06 9.98 -10.87
N ALA A 133 41.12 9.47 -10.24
CA ALA A 133 41.37 9.27 -8.82
C ALA A 133 40.23 8.62 -8.00
N PRO A 134 40.47 7.48 -7.33
CA PRO A 134 39.50 6.96 -6.37
C PRO A 134 39.21 8.03 -5.30
N PRO A 135 37.95 8.19 -4.85
CA PRO A 135 37.65 9.08 -3.74
C PRO A 135 38.42 8.60 -2.52
N VAL A 136 39.41 9.39 -2.10
CA VAL A 136 40.13 9.16 -0.85
C VAL A 136 39.13 9.48 0.26
N LEU A 137 38.67 8.43 0.95
CA LEU A 137 37.92 8.58 2.19
C LEU A 137 38.90 9.13 3.24
N PRO A 138 38.70 10.33 3.80
CA PRO A 138 39.56 10.80 4.89
C PRO A 138 39.36 9.89 6.10
N ASP A 139 40.47 9.47 6.69
CA ASP A 139 40.51 8.69 7.93
C ASP A 139 39.83 9.50 9.05
N PRO A 140 38.71 9.02 9.64
CA PRO A 140 38.00 9.72 10.72
C PRO A 140 38.79 9.78 12.04
N THR A 141 39.98 9.16 12.09
CA THR A 141 40.87 9.12 13.26
C THR A 141 42.15 9.96 13.09
N GLY A 142 42.31 10.66 11.96
CA GLY A 142 43.45 11.55 11.75
C GLY A 142 43.29 12.89 12.48
N PRO A 143 44.40 13.52 12.93
CA PRO A 143 44.33 14.83 13.57
C PRO A 143 43.79 15.89 12.59
N GLU A 144 42.83 16.68 13.07
CA GLU A 144 42.10 17.70 12.31
C GLU A 144 43.08 18.75 11.70
N PRO A 145 43.03 19.00 10.37
CA PRO A 145 43.92 19.98 9.76
C PRO A 145 43.44 21.41 10.07
N ALA A 146 44.32 22.20 10.68
CA ALA A 146 44.07 23.60 11.03
C ALA A 146 43.76 24.47 9.78
N PRO A 147 42.84 25.44 9.89
CA PRO A 147 42.41 26.24 8.75
C PRO A 147 43.46 27.28 8.39
N GLY A 148 44.17 27.06 7.29
CA GLY A 148 44.95 28.11 6.63
C GLY A 148 46.30 27.68 6.07
N GLN A 149 46.33 26.83 5.05
CA GLN A 149 47.45 26.86 4.10
C GLN A 149 47.05 26.27 2.74
N GLY A 150 46.66 27.17 1.84
CA GLY A 150 46.59 26.87 0.42
C GLY A 150 47.96 27.03 -0.24
N ARG A 151 48.25 26.09 -1.15
CA ARG A 151 49.14 26.17 -2.33
C ARG A 151 50.61 26.59 -2.13
N GLY A 152 51.53 25.69 -2.46
CA GLY A 152 52.82 26.09 -3.04
C GLY A 152 53.96 25.08 -2.92
N GLN A 153 54.24 24.39 -4.04
CA GLN A 153 55.58 24.08 -4.58
C GLN A 153 56.62 23.27 -3.76
N GLY A 154 57.10 22.20 -4.40
CA GLY A 154 58.55 21.95 -4.56
C GLY A 154 59.09 20.67 -3.90
N PRO A 155 59.91 19.86 -4.63
CA PRO A 155 60.36 18.53 -4.18
C PRO A 155 61.64 18.61 -3.32
N VAL A 156 61.80 17.69 -2.37
CA VAL A 156 63.11 17.46 -1.72
C VAL A 156 63.35 15.96 -1.57
N VAL A 157 64.48 15.54 -2.14
CA VAL A 157 65.12 14.23 -2.01
C VAL A 157 65.92 14.17 -0.71
N LEU A 158 65.81 13.05 0.01
CA LEU A 158 66.69 12.31 0.96
C LEU A 158 67.89 13.03 1.64
N PRO A 159 68.25 12.58 2.87
CA PRO A 159 69.08 11.37 3.04
C PRO A 159 68.36 10.16 3.64
#